data_AF-A0A7S1H5D6-F1
#
_entry.id   AF-A0A7S1H5D6-F1
#
_cell.length_a   1.000
_cell.length_b   1.000
_cell.length_c   1.000
_cell.angle_alpha   90.00
_cell.angle_beta   90.00
_cell.angle_gamma   90.00
#
_symmetry.space_group_name_H-M   'P 1'
#
loop_
_entity.id
_entity.type
_entity.pdbx_description
1 polymer ?
#
loop_
_entity_poly.entity_id
_entity_poly.type
_entity_poly.pdbx_seq_one_letter_code
_entity_poly.pdbx_strand_id
1 'polypeptide(L)'
;PVMPVVLLQTAIERVAPRAQALGLVVDAALPPMLPTACWDAERIAQLLANLLENSLRYTEAPGRVKVSAQAVGAAIQIRVEDSPPGVPAADLGRLFDPLY
;
A
#
# COMPACT_ATOMS: atom_id res chain seq x y z
N PRO A 1 -2.38 -6.82 -19.92
CA PRO A 1 -3.06 -5.70 -19.24
C PRO A 1 -3.60 -6.21 -17.90
N VAL A 2 -3.44 -5.43 -16.84
CA VAL A 2 -3.79 -5.82 -15.46
C VAL A 2 -5.04 -5.08 -15.03
N MET A 3 -5.86 -5.72 -14.20
CA MET A 3 -6.99 -5.09 -13.50
C MET A 3 -6.49 -4.55 -12.14
N PRO A 4 -6.29 -3.23 -11.99
CA PRO A 4 -5.60 -2.67 -10.82
C PRO A 4 -6.38 -2.89 -9.52
N VAL A 5 -7.71 -2.80 -9.58
CA VAL A 5 -8.58 -3.04 -8.41
C VAL A 5 -8.37 -4.45 -7.85
N VAL A 6 -8.38 -5.47 -8.73
CA VAL A 6 -8.18 -6.87 -8.32
C VAL A 6 -6.81 -7.07 -7.69
N LEU A 7 -5.76 -6.51 -8.32
CA LEU A 7 -4.40 -6.62 -7.81
C LEU A 7 -4.24 -5.96 -6.43
N LEU A 8 -4.84 -4.78 -6.22
CA LEU A 8 -4.85 -4.08 -4.93
C LEU A 8 -5.63 -4.85 -3.87
N GLN A 9 -6.82 -5.37 -4.20
CA GLN A 9 -7.63 -6.19 -3.29
C GLN A 9 -6.86 -7.42 -2.82
N THR A 10 -6.24 -8.16 -3.75
CA THR A 10 -5.43 -9.34 -3.40
C THR A 10 -4.25 -8.98 -2.49
N ALA A 11 -3.59 -7.84 -2.70
CA ALA A 11 -2.49 -7.41 -1.84
C ALA A 11 -2.97 -7.08 -0.42
N ILE A 12 -4.12 -6.39 -0.29
CA ILE A 12 -4.74 -6.04 1.00
C ILE A 12 -5.18 -7.29 1.76
N GLU A 13 -5.88 -8.21 1.09
CA GLU A 13 -6.37 -9.46 1.68
C GLU A 13 -5.23 -10.33 2.23
N ARG A 14 -4.06 -10.32 1.59
CA ARG A 14 -2.88 -11.07 2.05
C ARG A 14 -2.32 -10.54 3.37
N VAL A 15 -2.37 -9.24 3.60
CA VAL A 15 -1.77 -8.62 4.81
C VAL A 15 -2.77 -8.43 5.95
N ALA A 16 -4.07 -8.41 5.67
CA ALA A 16 -5.11 -8.12 6.65
C ALA A 16 -5.08 -9.04 7.90
N PRO A 17 -4.90 -10.38 7.79
CA PRO A 17 -4.84 -11.24 8.99
C PRO A 17 -3.66 -10.91 9.90
N ARG A 18 -2.51 -10.57 9.30
CA ARG A 18 -1.30 -10.23 10.05
C ARG A 18 -1.39 -8.84 10.67
N ALA A 19 -1.95 -7.87 9.95
CA ALA A 19 -2.26 -6.55 10.51
C ALA A 19 -3.19 -6.66 11.73
N GLN A 20 -4.24 -7.48 11.64
CA GLN A 20 -5.15 -7.73 12.76
C GLN A 20 -4.42 -8.33 13.96
N ALA A 21 -3.51 -9.30 13.74
CA ALA A 21 -2.70 -9.88 14.81
C ALA A 21 -1.75 -8.86 15.48
N LEU A 22 -1.37 -7.79 14.76
CA LEU A 22 -0.57 -6.68 15.28
C LEU A 22 -1.41 -5.58 15.94
N GLY A 23 -2.75 -5.72 16.00
CA GLY A 23 -3.63 -4.66 16.55
C GLY A 23 -3.83 -3.48 15.59
N LEU A 24 -3.63 -3.71 14.29
CA LEU A 24 -3.81 -2.72 13.22
C LEU A 24 -5.08 -3.00 12.42
N VAL A 25 -5.68 -1.95 11.87
CA VAL A 25 -6.80 -2.03 10.93
C VAL A 25 -6.32 -1.72 9.51
N VAL A 26 -6.72 -2.52 8.52
CA VAL A 26 -6.44 -2.25 7.10
C VAL A 26 -7.72 -1.86 6.38
N ASP A 27 -7.79 -0.63 5.88
CA ASP A 27 -8.93 -0.08 5.15
C ASP A 27 -8.65 0.01 3.65
N ALA A 28 -9.65 -0.35 2.84
CA ALA A 28 -9.60 -0.22 1.39
C ALA A 28 -10.62 0.82 0.91
N ALA A 29 -10.13 1.89 0.27
CA ALA A 29 -10.95 2.89 -0.41
C ALA A 29 -10.70 2.79 -1.92
N LEU A 30 -11.14 1.68 -2.51
CA LEU A 30 -10.98 1.39 -3.93
C LEU A 30 -12.30 1.66 -4.66
N PRO A 31 -12.29 2.34 -5.82
CA PRO A 31 -13.47 2.48 -6.65
C PRO A 31 -13.87 1.11 -7.21
N PRO A 32 -15.14 0.92 -7.60
CA PRO A 32 -15.61 -0.35 -8.14
C PRO A 32 -14.89 -0.76 -9.43
N MET A 33 -14.33 0.22 -10.16
CA MET A 33 -13.58 0.00 -11.38
C MET A 33 -12.50 1.06 -11.56
N LEU A 34 -11.37 0.62 -12.13
CA LEU A 34 -10.32 1.47 -12.68
C LEU A 34 -10.03 1.03 -14.12
N PRO A 35 -9.49 1.91 -14.98
CA PRO A 35 -8.96 1.50 -16.28
C PRO A 35 -7.96 0.36 -16.14
N THR A 36 -7.90 -0.52 -17.15
CA THR A 36 -6.83 -1.52 -17.18
C THR A 36 -5.49 -0.84 -17.40
N ALA A 37 -4.43 -1.42 -16.82
CA ALA A 37 -3.10 -0.84 -16.88
C ALA A 37 -2.10 -1.78 -17.56
N CYS A 38 -1.20 -1.20 -18.34
CA CYS A 38 -0.06 -1.92 -18.93
C CYS A 38 1.08 -2.00 -17.90
N TRP A 39 0.88 -2.82 -16.87
CA TRP A 39 1.84 -3.06 -15.81
C TRP A 39 2.42 -4.46 -15.88
N ASP A 40 3.62 -4.62 -15.33
CA ASP A 40 4.13 -5.91 -14.90
C ASP A 40 3.45 -6.26 -13.57
N ALA A 41 2.52 -7.22 -13.60
CA ALA A 41 1.71 -7.59 -12.44
C ALA A 41 2.57 -8.08 -11.27
N GLU A 42 3.64 -8.83 -11.54
CA GLU A 42 4.49 -9.40 -10.51
C GLU A 42 5.30 -8.29 -9.82
N ARG A 43 5.87 -7.36 -10.60
CA ARG A 43 6.60 -6.21 -10.04
C ARG A 43 5.71 -5.28 -9.22
N ILE A 44 4.48 -5.01 -9.67
CA ILE A 44 3.55 -4.17 -8.88
C ILE A 44 3.09 -4.93 -7.62
N ALA A 45 2.82 -6.23 -7.71
CA ALA A 45 2.50 -7.03 -6.53
C ALA A 45 3.65 -7.02 -5.51
N GLN A 46 4.91 -7.13 -5.96
CA GLN A 46 6.08 -7.02 -5.10
C GLN A 46 6.22 -5.63 -4.48
N LEU A 47 6.01 -4.56 -5.26
CA LEU A 47 6.03 -3.19 -4.76
C LEU A 47 4.98 -2.99 -3.66
N LEU A 48 3.74 -3.42 -3.89
CA LEU A 48 2.67 -3.30 -2.90
C LEU A 48 2.95 -4.13 -1.65
N ALA A 49 3.49 -5.34 -1.80
CA ALA A 49 3.89 -6.16 -0.67
C ALA A 49 4.94 -5.44 0.17
N ASN A 50 5.97 -4.84 -0.45
CA ASN A 50 7.00 -4.09 0.27
C ASN A 50 6.42 -2.89 1.02
N LEU A 51 5.55 -2.10 0.37
CA LEU A 51 4.93 -0.94 1.00
C LEU A 51 4.04 -1.34 2.18
N LEU A 52 3.18 -2.35 2.01
CA LEU A 52 2.28 -2.81 3.06
C LEU A 52 3.06 -3.44 4.22
N GLU A 53 4.09 -4.23 3.94
CA GLU A 53 4.96 -4.80 4.97
C GLU A 53 5.67 -3.72 5.78
N ASN A 54 6.12 -2.65 5.13
CA ASN A 54 6.70 -1.50 5.81
C ASN A 54 5.65 -0.80 6.68
N SER A 55 4.46 -0.51 6.15
CA SER A 55 3.38 0.09 6.96
C SER A 55 3.06 -0.78 8.19
N LEU A 56 2.92 -2.10 8.03
CA LEU A 56 2.66 -3.02 9.14
C LEU A 56 3.79 -3.05 10.18
N ARG A 57 5.04 -2.89 9.75
CA ARG A 57 6.22 -2.90 10.63
C ARG A 57 6.37 -1.62 11.44
N TYR A 58 6.06 -0.48 10.84
CA TYR A 58 6.37 0.84 11.40
C TYR A 58 5.17 1.59 11.97
N THR A 59 3.94 1.08 11.78
CA THR A 59 2.74 1.62 12.43
C THR A 59 2.64 1.15 13.88
N GLU A 60 2.45 2.06 14.82
CA GLU A 60 2.19 1.69 16.22
C GLU A 60 0.73 1.27 16.43
N ALA A 61 0.54 0.25 17.26
CA ALA A 61 -0.79 -0.19 17.66
C ALA A 61 -1.30 0.60 18.88
N PRO A 62 -2.60 0.97 18.92
CA PRO A 62 -3.61 0.76 17.88
C PRO A 62 -3.41 1.73 16.70
N GLY A 63 -3.48 1.19 15.48
CA GLY A 63 -3.16 1.94 14.27
C GLY A 63 -3.94 1.51 13.04
N ARG A 64 -3.75 2.23 11.94
CA ARG A 64 -4.46 2.03 10.68
C ARG A 64 -3.54 2.14 9.48
N VAL A 65 -3.74 1.26 8.50
CA VAL A 65 -3.19 1.35 7.15
C VAL A 65 -4.35 1.49 6.18
N LYS A 66 -4.34 2.50 5.31
CA LYS A 66 -5.36 2.75 4.31
C LYS A 66 -4.77 2.66 2.92
N VAL A 67 -5.39 1.85 2.07
CA VAL A 67 -5.05 1.75 0.65
C VAL A 67 -6.17 2.38 -0.16
N SER A 68 -5.83 3.35 -1.01
CA SER A 68 -6.78 3.98 -1.93
C SER A 68 -6.23 4.04 -3.33
N ALA A 69 -7.11 4.08 -4.32
CA ALA A 69 -6.71 4.24 -5.70
C ALA A 69 -7.70 5.09 -6.49
N GLN A 70 -7.21 5.85 -7.45
CA GLN A 70 -8.04 6.67 -8.34
C GLN A 70 -7.37 6.84 -9.71
N ALA A 71 -8.17 7.01 -10.75
CA ALA A 71 -7.68 7.43 -12.05
C ALA A 71 -7.41 8.95 -12.02
N VAL A 72 -6.23 9.37 -12.46
CA VAL A 72 -5.81 10.78 -12.56
C VAL A 72 -5.24 11.00 -13.95
N GLY A 73 -6.05 11.56 -14.86
CA GLY A 73 -5.69 11.68 -16.27
C GLY A 73 -5.43 10.32 -16.91
N ALA A 74 -4.25 10.12 -17.46
CA ALA A 74 -3.82 8.85 -18.06
C ALA A 74 -3.16 7.87 -17.06
N ALA A 75 -3.03 8.27 -15.79
CA ALA A 75 -2.38 7.47 -14.76
C ALA A 75 -3.38 6.93 -13.73
N ILE A 76 -2.94 5.93 -12.98
CA ILE A 76 -3.63 5.46 -11.79
C ILE A 76 -2.75 5.83 -10.61
N GLN A 77 -3.30 6.62 -9.71
CA GLN A 77 -2.65 6.95 -8.46
C GLN A 77 -3.10 5.95 -7.40
N ILE A 78 -2.13 5.27 -6.79
CA ILE A 78 -2.33 4.42 -5.61
C ILE A 78 -1.72 5.15 -4.43
N ARG A 79 -2.45 5.22 -3.30
CA ARG A 79 -1.91 5.71 -2.03
C ARG A 79 -1.98 4.61 -1.00
N VAL A 80 -0.89 4.47 -0.26
CA VAL A 80 -0.79 3.67 0.97
C VAL A 80 -0.48 4.68 2.07
N GLU A 81 -1.38 4.79 3.05
CA GLU A 81 -1.29 5.77 4.13
C GLU A 81 -1.34 5.00 5.46
N ASP A 82 -0.36 5.20 6.33
CA ASP A 82 -0.35 4.63 7.67
C ASP A 82 -0.47 5.70 8.76
N SER A 83 -0.95 5.28 9.94
CA SER A 83 -1.00 6.11 11.14
C SER A 83 0.37 6.19 11.81
N PRO A 84 0.58 7.10 12.78
CA PRO A 84 1.87 7.29 13.43
C PRO A 84 2.53 6.01 13.99
N PRO A 85 3.86 6.04 14.20
CA PRO A 85 4.78 7.16 13.93
C PRO A 85 5.07 7.32 12.43
N GLY A 86 5.07 8.58 11.97
CA GLY A 86 5.55 8.89 10.63
C GLY A 86 7.07 8.79 10.54
N VAL A 87 7.59 8.76 9.31
CA VAL A 87 9.04 8.77 9.07
C VAL A 87 9.65 10.09 9.60
N PRO A 88 10.73 10.03 10.40
CA PRO A 88 11.43 11.23 10.84
C PRO A 88 11.88 12.10 9.65
N ALA A 89 11.80 13.43 9.78
CA ALA A 89 12.11 14.34 8.67
C ALA A 89 13.54 14.17 8.12
N ALA A 90 14.49 13.78 8.98
CA ALA A 90 15.88 13.50 8.61
C ALA A 90 16.03 12.24 7.72
N ASP A 91 15.07 11.31 7.79
CA ASP A 91 15.11 10.03 7.10
C ASP A 91 14.34 10.05 5.78
N LEU A 92 13.44 11.04 5.57
CA LEU A 92 12.60 11.15 4.36
C LEU A 92 13.40 11.11 3.06
N GLY A 93 14.57 11.76 3.03
CA GLY A 93 15.43 11.81 1.85
C GLY A 93 16.14 10.48 1.53
N ARG A 94 16.18 9.54 2.49
CA ARG A 94 16.94 8.29 2.43
C ARG A 94 16.05 7.05 2.32
N LEU A 95 14.73 7.20 2.38
CA LEU A 95 13.77 6.09 2.32
C LEU A 95 13.91 5.18 1.09
N PHE A 96 14.48 5.69 0.00
CA PHE A 96 14.68 4.95 -1.25
C PHE A 96 16.14 4.57 -1.49
N ASP A 97 17.04 4.85 -0.54
CA ASP A 97 18.43 4.42 -0.63
C ASP A 97 18.53 2.91 -0.36
N PRO A 98 19.39 2.18 -1.10
CA PRO A 98 19.67 0.79 -0.79
C PRO A 98 20.20 0.63 0.64
N LEU A 99 19.63 -0.29 1.42
CA LEU A 99 20.03 -0.66 2.79
C LEU A 99 19.66 0.33 3.92
N TYR A 100 18.66 1.19 3.73
CA TYR A 100 18.02 1.93 4.84
C TYR A 100 17.06 1.06 5.65
#